data_AF-A0A7I7RA01-F1
#
_entry.id   AF-A0A7I7RA01-F1
#
_cell.length_a   1.000
_cell.length_b   1.000
_cell.length_c   1.000
_cell.angle_alpha   90.00
_cell.angle_beta   90.00
_cell.angle_gamma   90.00
#
_symmetry.space_group_name_H-M   'P 1'
#
loop_
_entity.id
_entity.type
_entity.pdbx_description
1 polymer ?
#
loop_
_entity_poly.entity_id
_entity_poly.type
_entity_poly.pdbx_seq_one_letter_code
_entity_poly.pdbx_strand_id
1 'polypeptide(L)'
;MAGLDDLFAQIPIQDIANQLGADSSEVDSTIRTLVPVLVGGLSQNAQDPGQADSIVNSAATFAAAGLLDNALGASQSEGQQVISTIFGGNDTSQVASALSGAGAGNNDLLQKLLPIIAPIVLAYIGKQLTGQKAEPAQEQASGGGLGDVLGSILGGMAGGSAPKNQSMGSILGNMIGGKTGGAIGDILGGLLGGKK
;
A
#
# COMPACT_ATOMS: atom_id res chain seq x y z
N MET A 1 -11.72 -12.90 -2.50
CA MET A 1 -10.93 -11.70 -2.16
C MET A 1 -9.86 -12.19 -1.22
N ALA A 2 -8.62 -12.37 -1.67
CA ALA A 2 -7.66 -13.23 -0.98
C ALA A 2 -6.21 -12.72 -1.11
N GLY A 3 -5.96 -11.51 -0.62
CA GLY A 3 -4.58 -11.01 -0.59
C GLY A 3 -4.28 -10.22 0.67
N LEU A 4 -4.96 -9.09 0.84
CA LEU A 4 -4.78 -8.24 2.01
C LEU A 4 -5.34 -8.86 3.30
N ASP A 5 -6.50 -9.50 3.26
CA ASP A 5 -7.05 -10.20 4.42
C ASP A 5 -6.17 -11.37 4.87
N ASP A 6 -5.51 -12.05 3.93
CA ASP A 6 -4.55 -13.13 4.20
C ASP A 6 -3.23 -12.56 4.78
N LEU A 7 -2.77 -11.42 4.27
CA LEU A 7 -1.67 -10.66 4.87
C LEU A 7 -1.97 -10.29 6.33
N PHE A 8 -3.15 -9.71 6.61
CA PHE A 8 -3.54 -9.35 7.97
C PHE A 8 -3.69 -10.58 8.87
N ALA A 9 -4.19 -11.70 8.35
CA ALA A 9 -4.30 -12.95 9.10
C ALA A 9 -2.94 -13.60 9.42
N GLN A 10 -1.92 -13.35 8.58
CA GLN A 10 -0.56 -13.84 8.79
C GLN A 10 0.29 -12.93 9.68
N ILE A 11 -0.12 -11.68 9.92
CA ILE A 11 0.58 -10.77 10.83
C ILE A 11 0.23 -11.15 12.27
N PRO A 12 1.20 -11.50 13.13
CA PRO A 12 0.94 -11.82 14.53
C PRO A 12 0.71 -10.54 15.35
N ILE A 13 -0.46 -9.90 15.17
CA ILE A 13 -0.84 -8.63 15.80
C ILE A 13 -0.67 -8.70 17.33
N GLN A 14 -1.03 -9.84 17.92
CA GLN A 14 -0.95 -10.03 19.36
C GLN A 14 0.51 -10.00 19.86
N ASP A 15 1.43 -10.65 19.15
CA ASP A 15 2.85 -10.68 19.52
C ASP A 15 3.50 -9.31 19.32
N ILE A 16 3.17 -8.62 18.22
CA ILE A 16 3.63 -7.25 17.97
C ILE A 16 3.13 -6.32 19.09
N ALA A 17 1.84 -6.39 19.44
CA ALA A 17 1.26 -5.59 20.51
C ALA A 17 1.96 -5.84 21.86
N ASN A 18 2.21 -7.11 22.19
CA ASN A 18 2.93 -7.50 23.41
C ASN A 18 4.37 -6.97 23.42
N GLN A 19 5.07 -7.03 22.28
CA GLN A 19 6.44 -6.55 22.15
C GLN A 19 6.54 -5.02 22.23
N LEU A 20 5.52 -4.32 21.74
CA LEU A 20 5.46 -2.86 21.73
C LEU A 20 4.88 -2.27 23.02
N GLY A 21 4.19 -3.08 23.83
CA GLY A 21 3.45 -2.63 25.01
C GLY A 21 2.25 -1.76 24.65
N ALA A 22 1.59 -2.04 23.52
CA ALA A 22 0.47 -1.28 22.98
C ALA A 22 -0.79 -2.16 22.88
N ASP A 23 -1.96 -1.53 22.76
CA ASP A 23 -3.22 -2.24 22.61
C ASP A 23 -3.30 -2.93 21.24
N SER A 24 -3.67 -4.22 21.21
CA SER A 24 -3.78 -4.98 19.96
C SER A 24 -4.78 -4.38 18.97
N SER A 25 -5.84 -3.73 19.47
CA SER A 25 -6.80 -3.01 18.64
C SER A 25 -6.22 -1.73 18.03
N GLU A 26 -5.34 -1.03 18.74
CA GLU A 26 -4.65 0.16 18.25
C GLU A 26 -3.61 -0.21 17.20
N VAL A 27 -2.88 -1.31 17.44
CA VAL A 27 -1.94 -1.90 16.48
C VAL A 27 -2.66 -2.34 15.21
N ASP A 28 -3.75 -3.11 15.30
CA ASP A 28 -4.54 -3.53 14.14
C ASP A 28 -5.02 -2.33 13.30
N SER A 29 -5.61 -1.33 13.95
CA SER A 29 -6.09 -0.11 13.26
C SER A 29 -4.94 0.61 12.57
N THR A 30 -3.79 0.73 13.23
CA THR A 30 -2.64 1.44 12.66
C THR A 30 -2.05 0.66 11.49
N ILE A 31 -1.95 -0.67 11.57
CA ILE A 31 -1.49 -1.51 10.46
C ILE A 31 -2.40 -1.33 9.25
N ARG A 32 -3.73 -1.31 9.44
CA ARG A 32 -4.70 -1.08 8.35
C ARG A 32 -4.53 0.28 7.67
N THR A 33 -4.09 1.30 8.39
CA THR A 33 -3.76 2.62 7.83
C THR A 33 -2.38 2.66 7.19
N LEU A 34 -1.40 1.96 7.78
CA LEU A 34 -0.01 1.93 7.34
C LEU A 34 0.21 1.16 6.03
N VAL A 35 -0.42 -0.01 5.88
CA VAL A 35 -0.23 -0.84 4.69
C VAL A 35 -0.52 -0.07 3.39
N PRO A 36 -1.64 0.68 3.26
CA PRO A 36 -1.86 1.54 2.10
C PRO A 36 -0.74 2.56 1.84
N VAL A 37 -0.22 3.18 2.90
CA VAL A 37 0.83 4.20 2.80
C VAL A 37 2.15 3.58 2.37
N LEU A 38 2.50 2.40 2.89
CA LEU A 38 3.70 1.65 2.51
C LEU A 38 3.63 1.21 1.04
N VAL A 39 2.48 0.71 0.60
CA VAL A 39 2.25 0.33 -0.81
C VAL A 39 2.30 1.57 -1.72
N GLY A 40 1.73 2.69 -1.29
CA GLY A 40 1.81 3.97 -2.01
C GLY A 40 3.24 4.50 -2.12
N GLY A 41 4.02 4.46 -1.03
CA GLY A 41 5.44 4.82 -1.02
C GLY A 41 6.26 3.95 -1.97
N LEU A 42 6.05 2.63 -1.92
CA LEU A 42 6.66 1.68 -2.85
C LEU A 42 6.28 1.98 -4.30
N SER A 43 5.00 2.26 -4.58
CA SER A 43 4.54 2.59 -5.93
C SER A 43 5.12 3.90 -6.44
N GLN A 44 5.39 4.86 -5.55
CA GLN A 44 6.05 6.10 -5.93
C GLN A 44 7.53 5.87 -6.22
N ASN A 45 8.21 5.10 -5.38
CA ASN A 45 9.63 4.83 -5.53
C ASN A 45 9.91 3.84 -6.69
N ALA A 46 8.98 2.93 -6.99
CA ALA A 46 9.05 1.99 -8.11
C ALA A 46 8.94 2.65 -9.50
N GLN A 47 8.57 3.93 -9.58
CA GLN A 47 8.57 4.69 -10.84
C GLN A 47 10.01 4.96 -11.32
N ASP A 48 10.97 5.00 -10.40
CA ASP A 48 12.39 5.11 -10.70
C ASP A 48 12.98 3.71 -10.96
N PRO A 49 13.56 3.44 -12.15
CA PRO A 49 14.03 2.10 -12.50
C PRO A 49 15.12 1.57 -11.56
N GLY A 50 16.06 2.42 -11.12
CA GLY A 50 17.11 1.99 -10.17
C GLY A 50 16.58 1.65 -8.77
N GLN A 51 15.47 2.28 -8.38
CA GLN A 51 14.79 2.02 -7.10
C GLN A 51 13.90 0.78 -7.21
N ALA A 52 13.24 0.58 -8.35
CA ALA A 52 12.44 -0.61 -8.63
C ALA A 52 13.28 -1.89 -8.51
N ASP A 53 14.50 -1.93 -9.07
CA ASP A 53 15.40 -3.08 -8.94
C ASP A 53 15.77 -3.36 -7.46
N SER A 54 16.07 -2.30 -6.70
CA SER A 54 16.39 -2.40 -5.28
C SER A 54 15.21 -2.93 -4.46
N ILE A 55 13.99 -2.47 -4.79
CA ILE A 55 12.75 -2.93 -4.17
C ILE A 55 12.51 -4.41 -4.51
N VAL A 56 12.63 -4.81 -5.78
CA VAL A 56 12.42 -6.20 -6.21
C VAL A 56 13.39 -7.14 -5.51
N ASN A 57 14.68 -6.76 -5.43
CA ASN A 57 15.70 -7.58 -4.77
C ASN A 57 15.44 -7.71 -3.25
N SER A 58 15.10 -6.59 -2.60
CA SER A 58 14.74 -6.58 -1.18
C SER A 58 13.50 -7.44 -0.95
N ALA A 59 12.44 -7.24 -1.73
CA ALA A 59 11.19 -7.99 -1.65
C ALA A 59 11.42 -9.50 -1.82
N ALA A 60 12.25 -9.92 -2.77
CA ALA A 60 12.61 -11.32 -2.98
C ALA A 60 13.37 -11.91 -1.77
N THR A 61 14.30 -11.14 -1.19
CA THR A 61 15.06 -11.55 0.01
C THR A 61 14.13 -11.77 1.20
N PHE A 62 13.26 -10.80 1.48
CA PHE A 62 12.29 -10.90 2.58
C PHE A 62 11.24 -12.00 2.31
N ALA A 63 10.81 -12.18 1.05
CA ALA A 63 9.91 -13.26 0.70
C ALA A 63 10.50 -14.65 1.00
N ALA A 64 11.81 -14.82 0.78
CA ALA A 64 12.52 -16.07 1.06
C ALA A 64 12.71 -16.35 2.56
N ALA A 65 12.92 -15.31 3.37
CA ALA A 65 12.97 -15.43 4.84
C ALA A 65 11.61 -15.84 5.45
N GLY A 66 10.50 -15.45 4.81
CA GLY A 66 9.15 -15.79 5.25
C GLY A 66 8.54 -14.73 6.18
N LEU A 67 7.21 -14.68 6.24
CA LEU A 67 6.50 -13.55 6.87
C LEU A 67 6.73 -13.46 8.39
N LEU A 68 6.74 -14.60 9.07
CA LEU A 68 6.93 -14.71 10.52
C LEU A 68 8.37 -14.40 10.94
N ASP A 69 9.35 -14.86 10.16
CA ASP A 69 10.78 -14.60 10.41
C ASP A 69 11.11 -13.11 10.29
N ASN A 70 10.51 -12.43 9.31
CA ASN A 70 10.67 -10.98 9.15
C ASN A 70 9.97 -10.16 10.24
N ALA A 71 8.85 -10.64 10.76
CA ALA A 71 8.12 -9.94 11.82
C ALA A 71 8.85 -9.98 13.16
N LEU A 72 9.57 -11.07 13.44
CA LEU A 72 10.17 -11.34 14.76
C LEU A 72 11.70 -11.31 14.76
N GLY A 73 12.33 -11.49 13.60
CA GLY A 73 13.78 -11.63 13.44
C GLY A 73 14.47 -10.43 12.78
N ALA A 74 13.73 -9.49 12.21
CA ALA A 74 14.33 -8.30 11.60
C ALA A 74 14.97 -7.41 12.67
N SER A 75 16.27 -7.14 12.50
CA SER A 75 17.00 -6.19 13.33
C SER A 75 16.49 -4.78 13.09
N GLN A 76 16.65 -3.88 14.07
CA GLN A 76 16.27 -2.47 13.94
C GLN A 76 16.93 -1.80 12.71
N SER A 77 18.16 -2.17 12.38
CA SER A 77 18.89 -1.69 11.19
C SER A 77 18.26 -2.20 9.89
N GLU A 78 17.79 -3.45 9.85
CA GLU A 78 17.14 -4.02 8.67
C GLU A 78 15.79 -3.35 8.43
N GLY A 79 15.01 -3.14 9.50
CA GLY A 79 13.75 -2.39 9.42
C GLY A 79 13.95 -0.95 8.90
N GLN A 80 14.99 -0.25 9.35
CA GLN A 80 15.34 1.09 8.84
C GLN A 80 15.74 1.07 7.37
N GLN A 81 16.56 0.11 6.97
CA GLN A 81 16.99 -0.03 5.58
C GLN A 81 15.80 -0.31 4.66
N VAL A 82 14.86 -1.16 5.09
CA VAL A 82 13.61 -1.42 4.38
C VAL A 82 12.77 -0.16 4.20
N ILE A 83 12.63 0.65 5.24
CA ILE A 83 11.87 1.90 5.18
C ILE A 83 12.52 2.86 4.18
N SER A 84 13.85 2.97 4.21
CA SER A 84 14.60 3.73 3.21
C SER A 84 14.38 3.20 1.80
N THR A 85 14.33 1.88 1.59
CA THR A 85 14.00 1.27 0.29
C THR A 85 12.55 1.54 -0.14
N ILE A 86 11.59 1.59 0.78
CA ILE A 86 10.18 1.85 0.46
C ILE A 86 9.96 3.33 0.12
N PHE A 87 10.51 4.23 0.93
CA PHE A 87 10.25 5.67 0.83
C PHE A 87 11.37 6.45 0.14
N GLY A 88 12.31 5.78 -0.54
CA GLY A 88 13.33 6.43 -1.36
C GLY A 88 14.36 7.24 -0.55
N GLY A 89 14.88 6.67 0.54
CA GLY A 89 15.94 7.29 1.36
C GLY A 89 15.44 7.95 2.65
N ASN A 90 14.14 7.93 2.92
CA ASN A 90 13.60 8.49 4.17
C ASN A 90 13.81 7.52 5.34
N ASP A 91 14.22 8.08 6.48
CA ASP A 91 14.35 7.33 7.73
C ASP A 91 13.00 7.07 8.39
N THR A 92 12.95 6.05 9.26
CA THR A 92 11.78 5.72 10.08
C THR A 92 11.18 6.93 10.79
N SER A 93 12.01 7.80 11.37
CA SER A 93 11.56 8.99 12.12
C SER A 93 10.89 10.03 11.22
N GLN A 94 11.39 10.21 9.99
CA GLN A 94 10.82 11.18 9.03
C GLN A 94 9.46 10.68 8.53
N VAL A 95 9.39 9.40 8.19
CA VAL A 95 8.16 8.73 7.77
C VAL A 95 7.12 8.77 8.90
N ALA A 96 7.50 8.38 10.12
CA ALA A 96 6.61 8.42 11.28
C ALA A 96 6.08 9.84 11.57
N SER A 97 6.96 10.85 11.49
CA SER A 97 6.56 12.25 11.70
C SER A 97 5.56 12.71 10.64
N ALA A 98 5.81 12.39 9.36
CA ALA A 98 4.90 12.73 8.27
C ALA A 98 3.53 12.04 8.41
N LEU A 99 3.53 10.74 8.77
CA LEU A 99 2.30 9.98 8.97
C LEU A 99 1.51 10.45 10.19
N SER A 100 2.19 10.77 11.29
CA SER A 100 1.53 11.32 12.49
C SER A 100 0.91 12.69 12.20
N GLY A 101 1.60 13.55 11.44
CA GLY A 101 1.07 14.83 10.99
C GLY A 101 -0.12 14.71 10.03
N ALA A 102 -0.21 13.59 9.30
CA ALA A 102 -1.34 13.22 8.46
C ALA A 102 -2.49 12.53 9.23
N GLY A 103 -2.35 12.33 10.55
CA GLY A 103 -3.37 11.70 11.39
C GLY A 103 -3.41 10.18 11.35
N ALA A 104 -2.36 9.51 10.86
CA ALA A 104 -2.29 8.05 10.76
C ALA A 104 -2.03 7.33 12.09
N GLY A 105 -1.76 8.07 13.18
CA GLY A 105 -1.53 7.52 14.51
C GLY A 105 -0.52 8.32 15.32
N ASN A 106 -0.18 7.79 16.49
CA ASN A 106 0.85 8.36 17.36
C ASN A 106 2.26 8.14 16.77
N ASN A 107 3.12 9.16 16.81
CA ASN A 107 4.48 9.11 16.28
C ASN A 107 5.36 8.03 16.95
N ASP A 108 5.30 7.86 18.27
CA ASP A 108 6.04 6.83 19.00
C ASP A 108 5.61 5.42 18.61
N LEU A 109 4.30 5.21 18.43
CA LEU A 109 3.77 3.94 17.95
C LEU A 109 4.20 3.68 16.49
N LEU A 110 4.13 4.69 15.62
CA LEU A 110 4.57 4.60 14.24
C LEU A 110 6.07 4.29 14.14
N GLN A 111 6.93 4.93 14.93
CA GLN A 111 8.37 4.68 14.92
C GLN A 111 8.74 3.25 15.31
N LYS A 112 7.94 2.63 16.19
CA LYS A 112 8.12 1.25 16.61
C LYS A 112 7.49 0.25 15.63
N LEU A 113 6.33 0.60 15.07
CA LEU A 113 5.55 -0.28 14.24
C LEU A 113 6.04 -0.32 12.78
N LEU A 114 6.48 0.83 12.24
CA LEU A 114 7.01 0.93 10.88
C LEU A 114 8.13 -0.09 10.59
N PRO A 115 9.20 -0.22 11.40
CA PRO A 115 10.30 -1.14 11.10
C PRO A 115 9.90 -2.62 11.21
N ILE A 116 8.77 -2.93 11.85
CA ILE A 116 8.23 -4.29 11.97
C ILE A 116 7.32 -4.60 10.77
N ILE A 117 6.43 -3.67 10.42
CA ILE A 117 5.44 -3.88 9.35
C ILE A 117 6.06 -3.75 7.96
N ALA A 118 7.06 -2.89 7.79
CA ALA A 118 7.65 -2.63 6.48
C ALA A 118 8.31 -3.88 5.84
N PRO A 119 9.11 -4.69 6.57
CA PRO A 119 9.63 -5.96 6.05
C PRO A 119 8.52 -6.96 5.71
N ILE A 120 7.44 -7.01 6.48
CA ILE A 120 6.30 -7.90 6.24
C ILE A 120 5.59 -7.54 4.92
N VAL A 121 5.35 -6.25 4.68
CA VAL A 121 4.74 -5.77 3.43
C VAL A 121 5.64 -6.08 2.23
N LEU A 122 6.96 -5.85 2.34
CA LEU A 122 7.91 -6.24 1.30
C LEU A 122 7.93 -7.75 1.05
N ALA A 123 7.96 -8.57 2.12
CA ALA A 123 7.93 -10.02 2.02
C ALA A 123 6.65 -10.54 1.35
N TYR A 124 5.52 -9.86 1.57
CA TYR A 124 4.26 -10.18 0.93
C TYR A 124 4.29 -9.80 -0.56
N ILE A 125 4.78 -8.62 -0.92
CA ILE A 125 4.92 -8.20 -2.32
C ILE A 125 5.90 -9.12 -3.05
N GLY A 126 7.02 -9.46 -2.43
CA GLY A 126 7.98 -10.42 -2.95
C GLY A 126 7.36 -11.80 -3.14
N LYS A 127 6.50 -12.25 -2.21
CA LYS A 127 5.71 -13.46 -2.38
C LYS A 127 4.66 -13.36 -3.48
N GLN A 128 4.09 -12.19 -3.76
CA GLN A 128 3.19 -12.05 -4.92
C GLN A 128 3.99 -12.07 -6.23
N LEU A 129 5.15 -11.42 -6.26
CA LEU A 129 6.08 -11.42 -7.41
C LEU A 129 6.64 -12.82 -7.70
N THR A 130 6.96 -13.60 -6.66
CA THR A 130 7.62 -14.92 -6.78
C THR A 130 6.67 -16.10 -6.61
N GLY A 131 5.59 -15.96 -5.84
CA GLY A 131 4.63 -16.98 -5.46
C GLY A 131 3.48 -17.17 -6.45
N GLN A 132 3.37 -16.32 -7.47
CA GLN A 132 2.62 -16.66 -8.69
C GLN A 132 3.25 -17.87 -9.43
N LYS A 133 4.41 -18.36 -8.97
CA LYS A 133 5.12 -19.56 -9.44
C LYS A 133 4.75 -20.87 -8.70
N ALA A 134 3.75 -20.86 -7.81
CA ALA A 134 3.34 -22.04 -7.02
C ALA A 134 2.33 -22.98 -7.73
N GLU A 135 2.23 -22.96 -9.05
CA GLU A 135 1.69 -24.07 -9.85
C GLU A 135 2.82 -24.69 -10.70
N PRO A 136 2.92 -26.02 -10.81
CA PRO A 136 3.95 -26.66 -11.63
C PRO A 136 3.52 -26.60 -13.10
N ALA A 137 3.80 -25.47 -13.76
CA ALA A 137 3.75 -25.37 -15.21
C ALA A 137 4.84 -24.42 -15.71
N GLN A 138 5.93 -25.04 -16.17
CA GLN A 138 6.86 -24.59 -17.20
C GLN A 138 7.43 -23.16 -17.14
N GLU A 139 8.76 -23.08 -17.25
CA GLU A 139 9.47 -21.85 -17.60
C GLU A 139 8.77 -21.01 -18.68
N GLN A 140 8.27 -19.83 -18.32
CA GLN A 140 8.41 -18.59 -19.11
C GLN A 140 7.90 -17.37 -18.33
N ALA A 141 8.59 -16.23 -18.50
CA ALA A 141 8.20 -14.85 -18.15
C ALA A 141 8.18 -14.54 -16.64
N SER A 142 9.08 -13.75 -16.04
CA SER A 142 9.54 -12.42 -16.46
C SER A 142 8.40 -11.62 -17.09
N GLY A 143 7.43 -11.14 -16.29
CA GLY A 143 6.34 -10.35 -16.87
C GLY A 143 5.21 -9.86 -15.97
N GLY A 144 5.28 -9.98 -14.64
CA GLY A 144 4.46 -9.18 -13.74
C GLY A 144 5.35 -8.11 -13.14
N GLY A 145 5.33 -6.89 -13.66
CA GLY A 145 6.18 -5.81 -13.16
C GLY A 145 5.84 -5.49 -11.70
N LEU A 146 6.80 -4.94 -10.96
CA LEU A 146 6.56 -4.38 -9.62
C LEU A 146 5.34 -3.42 -9.64
N GLY A 147 5.19 -2.64 -10.72
CA GLY A 147 4.05 -1.77 -10.94
C GLY A 147 2.70 -2.49 -11.11
N ASP A 148 2.67 -3.68 -11.72
CA ASP A 148 1.43 -4.46 -11.88
C ASP A 148 0.99 -5.09 -10.56
N VAL A 149 1.94 -5.58 -9.76
CA VAL A 149 1.67 -6.12 -8.43
C VAL A 149 1.21 -5.01 -7.48
N LEU A 150 1.91 -3.87 -7.46
CA LEU A 150 1.50 -2.73 -6.65
C LEU A 150 0.15 -2.15 -7.12
N GLY A 151 -0.07 -2.07 -8.43
CA GLY A 151 -1.31 -1.60 -9.04
C GLY A 151 -2.49 -2.53 -8.77
N SER A 152 -2.29 -3.85 -8.76
CA SER A 152 -3.33 -4.82 -8.42
C SER A 152 -3.66 -4.83 -6.92
N ILE A 153 -2.66 -4.66 -6.04
CA ILE A 153 -2.88 -4.49 -4.58
C ILE A 153 -3.65 -3.19 -4.31
N LEU A 154 -3.21 -2.07 -4.89
CA LEU A 154 -3.84 -0.77 -4.71
C LEU A 154 -5.23 -0.70 -5.35
N GLY A 155 -5.39 -1.27 -6.54
CA GLY A 155 -6.68 -1.40 -7.22
C GLY A 155 -7.65 -2.33 -6.49
N GLY A 156 -7.15 -3.39 -5.85
CA GLY A 156 -7.93 -4.26 -4.97
C GLY A 156 -8.38 -3.56 -3.69
N MET A 157 -7.55 -2.67 -3.14
CA MET A 157 -7.84 -1.87 -1.95
C MET A 157 -8.86 -0.76 -2.20
N ALA A 158 -8.76 -0.06 -3.34
CA ALA A 158 -9.76 0.93 -3.75
C ALA A 158 -11.07 0.29 -4.27
N GLY A 159 -11.02 -0.99 -4.66
CA GLY A 159 -12.14 -1.74 -5.25
C GLY A 159 -13.03 -2.50 -4.25
N GLY A 160 -12.74 -2.42 -2.95
CA GLY A 160 -13.48 -3.11 -1.88
C GLY A 160 -14.81 -2.45 -1.50
N SER A 161 -15.63 -2.02 -2.47
CA SER A 161 -17.09 -1.73 -2.39
C SER A 161 -17.56 -1.02 -3.66
N ALA A 162 -17.45 -1.66 -4.82
CA ALA A 162 -18.23 -1.22 -5.99
C ALA A 162 -18.53 -2.41 -6.90
N PRO A 163 -19.81 -2.68 -7.23
CA PRO A 163 -20.14 -3.66 -8.24
C PRO A 163 -19.50 -3.25 -9.56
N LYS A 164 -19.04 -4.27 -10.28
CA LYS A 164 -18.35 -4.27 -11.56
C LYS A 164 -19.12 -3.49 -12.64
N ASN A 165 -19.10 -2.16 -12.64
CA ASN A 165 -19.42 -1.37 -13.82
C ASN A 165 -19.07 0.13 -13.82
N GLN A 166 -18.19 0.68 -12.96
CA GLN A 166 -17.75 2.07 -13.14
C GLN A 166 -16.28 2.23 -12.76
N SER A 167 -15.44 2.22 -13.81
CA SER A 167 -14.02 2.51 -13.72
C SER A 167 -13.82 3.93 -13.17
N MET A 168 -13.08 4.02 -12.07
CA MET A 168 -12.63 5.29 -11.49
C MET A 168 -11.72 6.08 -12.46
N GLY A 169 -11.23 5.42 -13.53
CA GLY A 169 -10.57 6.06 -14.67
C GLY A 169 -11.51 6.85 -15.59
N SER A 170 -12.82 6.59 -15.57
CA SER A 170 -13.81 7.34 -16.35
C SER A 170 -14.31 8.59 -15.63
N ILE A 171 -14.25 8.63 -14.29
CA ILE A 171 -14.73 9.77 -13.49
C ILE A 171 -13.67 10.88 -13.45
N LEU A 172 -12.39 10.53 -13.34
CA LEU A 172 -11.28 11.50 -13.43
C LEU A 172 -11.05 11.99 -14.87
N GLY A 173 -11.23 11.12 -15.87
CA GLY A 173 -11.17 11.49 -17.29
C GLY A 173 -12.29 12.45 -17.74
N ASN A 174 -13.50 12.32 -17.19
CA ASN A 174 -14.62 13.19 -17.52
C ASN A 174 -14.58 14.56 -16.81
N MET A 175 -13.81 14.72 -15.73
CA MET A 175 -13.69 16.01 -15.05
C MET A 175 -12.54 16.87 -15.60
N ILE A 176 -11.46 16.25 -16.07
CA ILE A 176 -10.27 16.97 -16.58
C ILE A 176 -10.21 17.08 -18.11
N GLY A 177 -10.86 16.18 -18.86
CA GLY A 177 -10.63 16.08 -20.31
C GLY A 177 -11.85 16.17 -21.23
N GLY A 178 -13.09 16.18 -20.72
CA GLY A 178 -14.23 16.00 -21.61
C GLY A 178 -15.57 16.46 -21.05
N LYS A 179 -16.01 17.63 -21.54
CA LYS A 179 -17.44 17.86 -21.82
C LYS A 179 -18.35 17.99 -20.59
N THR A 180 -18.00 18.86 -19.65
CA THR A 180 -19.00 19.52 -18.78
C THR A 180 -19.75 20.60 -19.59
N GLY A 181 -20.52 20.13 -20.58
CA GLY A 181 -21.58 20.90 -21.19
C GLY A 181 -22.90 20.49 -20.55
N GLY A 182 -23.60 21.45 -19.94
CA GLY A 182 -25.05 21.35 -19.80
C GLY A 182 -25.65 20.93 -18.44
N ALA A 183 -25.03 21.25 -17.31
CA ALA A 183 -25.71 21.08 -16.01
C ALA A 183 -25.77 22.35 -15.14
N ILE A 184 -24.82 23.28 -15.29
CA ILE A 184 -24.84 24.56 -14.56
C ILE A 184 -25.54 25.67 -15.37
N GLY A 185 -25.68 25.51 -16.69
CA GLY A 185 -26.36 26.47 -17.57
C GLY A 185 -27.89 26.47 -17.43
N ASP A 186 -28.51 25.33 -17.15
CA ASP A 186 -29.98 25.22 -17.09
C ASP A 186 -30.57 25.73 -15.77
N ILE A 187 -29.79 25.71 -14.69
CA ILE A 187 -30.24 26.24 -13.39
C ILE A 187 -30.20 27.78 -13.39
N LEU A 188 -29.31 28.39 -14.17
CA LEU A 188 -29.25 29.84 -14.36
C LEU A 188 -30.22 30.36 -15.44
N GLY A 189 -30.64 29.50 -16.38
CA GLY A 189 -31.65 29.82 -17.39
C GLY A 189 -33.10 29.73 -16.89
N GLY A 190 -33.37 28.90 -15.88
CA GLY A 190 -34.73 28.68 -15.35
C GLY A 190 -35.26 29.74 -14.38
N LEU A 191 -34.40 30.60 -13.82
CA LEU A 191 -34.80 31.60 -12.81
C LEU A 191 -34.93 33.03 -13.36
N LEU A 192 -34.62 33.26 -14.65
CA LEU A 192 -34.72 34.59 -15.30
C LEU A 192 -35.77 34.63 -16.42
N GLY A 193 -36.54 33.55 -16.63
CA GLY A 193 -37.44 33.40 -17.77
C GLY A 193 -38.81 32.82 -17.39
N GLY A 194 -39.50 33.44 -16.42
CA GLY A 194 -40.71 32.88 -15.82
C GLY A 194 -41.86 33.87 -15.59
N LYS A 195 -42.34 34.51 -16.66
CA LYS A 195 -43.71 35.03 -16.88
C LYS A 195 -44.31 36.10 -15.94
N LYS A 196 -44.70 37.19 -16.63
CA LYS A 196 -45.77 38.18 -16.40
C LYS A 196 -45.42 39.40 -15.57
#